data_AF-A0A2E5IJ55-F1
#
_entry.id   AF-A0A2E5IJ55-F1
#
_cell.length_a   1.000
_cell.length_b   1.000
_cell.length_c   1.000
_cell.angle_alpha   90.00
_cell.angle_beta   90.00
_cell.angle_gamma   90.00
#
_symmetry.space_group_name_H-M   'P 1'
#
loop_
_entity.id
_entity.type
_entity.pdbx_description
1 polymer ?
#
loop_
_entity_poly.entity_id
_entity_poly.type
_entity_poly.pdbx_seq_one_letter_code
_entity_poly.pdbx_strand_id
1 'polypeptide(L)'
;QFQNISKEAMAGLDKDQIKNIGKEAMGGFTKGHFEKMPKTAMAGLDKDQIKNIGKEAMSGFSKDQFQNISKEAMAGLDKDHIKNIDKAAMGGFSKDQFQNISKEAMAGLDKDHIKNIDKEAMGGFDKGHFQKMDKEAVSGFTGDQLANIEFEAMGGFNKDHLKNIEDISVSKLKKEHLENLDPDAAEGLSGGHIKNLDPDAVKGFNRKHMKRISQEALADINVEQVKNLNQGSKEGLKDSVSSFESFDISVKKELVKDKVRLLGGVGSFSEFITQRMDSDPGASDQKAESGWDLEVLNKVKNASADKGTVGSTSAEIKGIFGGDSSKGNVLEEGATSRIKAKFGKLKIFKADK
;
A
#
# COMPACT_ATOMS: atom_id res chain seq x y z
N GLN A 1 -41.84 -32.63 -10.61
CA GLN A 1 -41.74 -33.34 -11.90
C GLN A 1 -40.33 -33.24 -12.49
N PHE A 2 -39.67 -32.07 -12.53
CA PHE A 2 -38.30 -31.92 -13.06
C PHE A 2 -37.17 -32.59 -12.25
N GLN A 3 -37.35 -32.80 -10.94
CA GLN A 3 -36.41 -33.56 -10.10
C GLN A 3 -36.18 -35.01 -10.59
N ASN A 4 -37.13 -35.58 -11.35
CA ASN A 4 -37.14 -36.98 -11.79
C ASN A 4 -36.79 -37.15 -13.28
N ILE A 5 -36.34 -36.11 -13.98
CA ILE A 5 -35.82 -36.28 -15.35
C ILE A 5 -34.50 -37.05 -15.26
N SER A 6 -34.23 -37.97 -16.18
CA SER A 6 -32.95 -38.67 -16.17
C SER A 6 -31.81 -37.68 -16.43
N LYS A 7 -30.69 -37.86 -15.73
CA LYS A 7 -29.51 -37.00 -15.92
C LYS A 7 -28.96 -37.15 -17.33
N GLU A 8 -29.14 -38.32 -17.93
CA GLU A 8 -28.74 -38.65 -19.30
C GLU A 8 -29.58 -37.90 -20.33
N ALA A 9 -30.86 -37.62 -20.06
CA ALA A 9 -31.68 -36.81 -20.97
C ALA A 9 -31.16 -35.37 -21.11
N MET A 10 -30.42 -34.88 -20.11
CA MET A 10 -29.82 -33.54 -20.16
C MET A 10 -28.72 -33.42 -21.23
N ALA A 11 -28.04 -34.52 -21.56
CA ALA A 11 -26.93 -34.51 -22.52
C ALA A 11 -27.37 -34.20 -23.96
N GLY A 12 -28.66 -34.37 -24.26
CA GLY A 12 -29.24 -34.07 -25.57
C GLY A 12 -29.81 -32.65 -25.70
N LEU A 13 -29.77 -31.83 -24.64
CA LEU A 13 -30.36 -30.49 -24.66
C LEU A 13 -29.51 -29.50 -25.44
N ASP A 14 -30.16 -28.69 -26.28
CA ASP A 14 -29.56 -27.53 -26.94
C ASP A 14 -29.99 -26.19 -26.33
N LYS A 15 -29.41 -25.09 -26.82
CA LYS A 15 -29.69 -23.75 -26.31
C LYS A 15 -31.15 -23.31 -26.52
N ASP A 16 -31.79 -23.72 -27.60
CA ASP A 16 -33.15 -23.29 -27.93
C ASP A 16 -34.15 -24.05 -27.05
N GLN A 17 -33.86 -25.30 -26.73
CA GLN A 17 -34.59 -26.08 -25.75
C GLN A 17 -34.45 -25.49 -24.34
N ILE A 18 -33.23 -25.14 -23.90
CA ILE A 18 -33.02 -24.47 -22.59
C ILE A 18 -33.78 -23.15 -22.53
N LYS A 19 -33.72 -22.33 -23.58
CA LYS A 19 -34.45 -21.05 -23.64
C LYS A 19 -35.97 -21.20 -23.49
N ASN A 20 -36.54 -22.33 -23.93
CA ASN A 20 -37.97 -22.59 -23.85
C ASN A 20 -38.40 -23.25 -22.51
N ILE A 21 -37.48 -23.57 -21.60
CA ILE A 21 -37.82 -24.05 -20.26
C ILE A 21 -38.33 -22.86 -19.43
N GLY A 22 -39.55 -22.97 -18.90
CA GLY A 22 -40.10 -21.95 -18.01
C GLY A 22 -39.21 -21.72 -16.78
N LYS A 23 -39.00 -20.46 -16.39
CA LYS A 23 -38.08 -20.10 -15.29
C LYS A 23 -38.38 -20.81 -13.97
N GLU A 24 -39.66 -21.05 -13.64
CA GLU A 24 -40.05 -21.76 -12.42
C GLU A 24 -39.61 -23.23 -12.44
N ALA A 25 -39.49 -23.85 -13.62
CA ALA A 25 -38.97 -25.20 -13.75
C ALA A 25 -37.48 -25.30 -13.40
N MET A 26 -36.73 -24.19 -13.50
CA MET A 26 -35.30 -24.16 -13.20
C MET A 26 -34.99 -24.55 -11.76
N GLY A 27 -35.89 -24.21 -10.81
CA GLY A 27 -35.76 -24.58 -9.40
C GLY A 27 -35.93 -26.08 -9.13
N GLY A 28 -36.42 -26.84 -10.12
CA GLY A 28 -36.55 -28.29 -10.05
C GLY A 28 -35.30 -29.06 -10.49
N PHE A 29 -34.33 -28.42 -11.15
CA PHE A 29 -33.08 -29.07 -11.51
C PHE A 29 -32.13 -29.18 -10.31
N THR A 30 -31.19 -30.11 -10.41
CA THR A 30 -30.26 -30.45 -9.33
C THR A 30 -28.84 -30.34 -9.86
N LYS A 31 -27.85 -30.37 -8.96
CA LYS A 31 -26.42 -30.40 -9.33
C LYS A 31 -26.13 -31.39 -10.46
N GLY A 32 -26.60 -32.63 -10.32
CA GLY A 32 -26.34 -33.70 -11.29
C GLY A 32 -27.03 -33.51 -12.64
N HIS A 33 -28.06 -32.67 -12.73
CA HIS A 33 -28.65 -32.29 -14.02
C HIS A 33 -27.72 -31.34 -14.77
N PHE A 34 -27.24 -30.28 -14.11
CA PHE A 34 -26.31 -29.33 -14.72
C PHE A 34 -24.96 -29.96 -15.05
N GLU A 35 -24.45 -30.89 -14.24
CA GLU A 35 -23.22 -31.64 -14.56
C GLU A 35 -23.30 -32.43 -15.89
N LYS A 36 -24.52 -32.75 -16.37
CA LYS A 36 -24.74 -33.48 -17.62
C LYS A 36 -25.20 -32.61 -18.78
N MET A 37 -25.56 -31.34 -18.55
CA MET A 37 -25.98 -30.45 -19.63
C MET A 37 -24.78 -30.05 -20.50
N PRO A 38 -24.89 -30.04 -21.84
CA PRO A 38 -23.84 -29.55 -22.72
C PRO A 38 -23.52 -28.08 -22.45
N LYS A 39 -22.23 -27.70 -22.53
CA LYS A 39 -21.83 -26.30 -22.37
C LYS A 39 -22.50 -25.35 -23.37
N THR A 40 -22.72 -25.80 -24.60
CA THR A 40 -23.39 -25.02 -25.64
C THR A 40 -24.86 -24.73 -25.33
N ALA A 41 -25.51 -25.57 -24.51
CA ALA A 41 -26.89 -25.36 -24.09
C ALA A 41 -27.03 -24.17 -23.12
N MET A 42 -25.96 -23.86 -22.38
CA MET A 42 -25.95 -22.75 -21.42
C MET A 42 -26.13 -21.38 -22.07
N ALA A 43 -25.84 -21.26 -23.37
CA ALA A 43 -26.11 -20.04 -24.14
C ALA A 43 -27.62 -19.73 -24.27
N GLY A 44 -28.48 -20.71 -23.96
CA GLY A 44 -29.93 -20.56 -23.91
C GLY A 44 -30.46 -19.96 -22.61
N LEU A 45 -29.64 -19.92 -21.55
CA LEU A 45 -30.05 -19.39 -20.26
C LEU A 45 -30.25 -17.87 -20.31
N ASP A 46 -31.34 -17.41 -19.71
CA ASP A 46 -31.58 -16.00 -19.41
C ASP A 46 -31.47 -15.68 -17.91
N LYS A 47 -31.56 -14.39 -17.57
CA LYS A 47 -31.43 -13.91 -16.19
C LYS A 47 -32.54 -14.42 -15.26
N ASP A 48 -33.75 -14.58 -15.78
CA ASP A 48 -34.91 -15.00 -15.01
C ASP A 48 -34.81 -16.49 -14.70
N GLN A 49 -34.30 -17.28 -15.63
CA GLN A 49 -33.97 -18.69 -15.44
C GLN A 49 -32.86 -18.87 -14.42
N ILE A 50 -31.72 -18.16 -14.55
CA ILE A 50 -30.60 -18.24 -13.59
C ILE A 50 -31.06 -17.89 -12.18
N LYS A 51 -31.87 -16.84 -12.03
CA LYS A 51 -32.42 -16.42 -10.73
C LYS A 51 -33.26 -17.51 -10.04
N ASN A 52 -33.85 -18.42 -10.81
CA ASN A 52 -34.68 -19.50 -10.29
C ASN A 52 -33.95 -20.84 -10.17
N ILE A 53 -32.66 -20.94 -10.54
CA ILE A 53 -31.87 -22.15 -10.31
C ILE A 53 -31.71 -22.35 -8.80
N GLY A 54 -31.85 -23.59 -8.32
CA GLY A 54 -31.57 -23.89 -6.92
C GLY A 54 -30.10 -23.59 -6.58
N LYS A 55 -29.84 -22.89 -5.48
CA LYS A 55 -28.50 -22.40 -5.10
C LYS A 55 -27.48 -23.52 -5.05
N GLU A 56 -27.83 -24.67 -4.48
CA GLU A 56 -26.98 -25.86 -4.39
C GLU A 56 -26.65 -26.46 -5.76
N ALA A 57 -27.53 -26.26 -6.76
CA ALA A 57 -27.32 -26.74 -8.12
C ALA A 57 -26.22 -25.96 -8.85
N MET A 58 -25.89 -24.73 -8.41
CA MET A 58 -24.78 -23.93 -8.94
C MET A 58 -23.44 -24.66 -8.88
N SER A 59 -23.25 -25.52 -7.87
CA SER A 59 -22.05 -26.36 -7.72
C SER A 59 -21.90 -27.44 -8.81
N GLY A 60 -22.94 -27.64 -9.64
CA GLY A 60 -22.94 -28.58 -10.75
C GLY A 60 -22.47 -27.97 -12.07
N PHE A 61 -22.31 -26.64 -12.13
CA PHE A 61 -21.77 -25.96 -13.28
C PHE A 61 -20.25 -26.09 -13.33
N SER A 62 -19.75 -26.43 -14.50
CA SER A 62 -18.33 -26.45 -14.83
C SER A 62 -17.84 -25.09 -15.31
N LYS A 63 -16.52 -24.91 -15.29
CA LYS A 63 -15.83 -23.75 -15.88
C LYS A 63 -16.29 -23.46 -17.31
N ASP A 64 -16.32 -24.49 -18.16
CA ASP A 64 -16.71 -24.41 -19.56
C ASP A 64 -18.18 -24.00 -19.76
N GLN A 65 -19.05 -24.40 -18.84
CA GLN A 65 -20.46 -24.02 -18.87
C GLN A 65 -20.63 -22.53 -18.54
N PHE A 66 -19.96 -22.00 -17.50
CA PHE A 66 -20.00 -20.56 -17.21
C PHE A 66 -19.47 -19.71 -18.38
N GLN A 67 -18.43 -20.17 -19.08
CA GLN A 67 -17.93 -19.48 -20.28
C GLN A 67 -18.99 -19.35 -21.39
N ASN A 68 -19.99 -20.23 -21.44
CA ASN A 68 -21.04 -20.25 -22.45
C ASN A 68 -22.35 -19.58 -22.01
N ILE A 69 -22.46 -19.16 -20.75
CA ILE A 69 -23.61 -18.37 -20.28
C ILE A 69 -23.46 -16.92 -20.79
N SER A 70 -24.54 -16.34 -21.31
CA SER A 70 -24.52 -14.95 -21.77
C SER A 70 -24.26 -13.98 -20.61
N LYS A 71 -23.61 -12.85 -20.88
CA LYS A 71 -23.37 -11.83 -19.84
C LYS A 71 -24.68 -11.26 -19.29
N GLU A 72 -25.70 -11.13 -20.14
CA GLU A 72 -27.03 -10.65 -19.74
C GLU A 72 -27.71 -11.59 -18.74
N ALA A 73 -27.48 -12.90 -18.87
CA ALA A 73 -28.01 -13.89 -17.94
C ALA A 73 -27.36 -13.80 -16.56
N MET A 74 -26.09 -13.39 -16.47
CA MET A 74 -25.37 -13.25 -15.19
C MET A 74 -26.02 -12.25 -14.23
N ALA A 75 -26.83 -11.32 -14.74
CA ALA A 75 -27.65 -10.41 -13.92
C ALA A 75 -28.69 -11.15 -13.05
N GLY A 76 -28.95 -12.43 -13.32
CA GLY A 76 -29.80 -13.29 -12.51
C GLY A 76 -29.13 -13.83 -11.24
N LEU A 77 -27.80 -13.75 -11.15
CA LEU A 77 -27.05 -14.25 -9.99
C LEU A 77 -27.26 -13.35 -8.77
N ASP A 78 -27.41 -14.01 -7.62
CA ASP A 78 -27.42 -13.38 -6.30
C ASP A 78 -26.28 -13.92 -5.44
N LYS A 79 -26.13 -13.36 -4.22
CA LYS A 79 -25.04 -13.73 -3.32
C LYS A 79 -25.03 -15.22 -2.95
N ASP A 80 -26.19 -15.84 -2.84
CA ASP A 80 -26.26 -17.24 -2.41
C ASP A 80 -25.98 -18.17 -3.58
N HIS A 81 -26.31 -17.77 -4.82
CA HIS A 81 -25.83 -18.46 -6.01
C HIS A 81 -24.31 -18.42 -6.05
N ILE A 82 -23.70 -17.23 -5.99
CA ILE A 82 -22.22 -17.06 -6.04
C ILE A 82 -21.53 -17.91 -4.96
N LYS A 83 -22.04 -17.89 -3.73
CA LYS A 83 -21.49 -18.68 -2.61
C LYS A 83 -21.44 -20.19 -2.90
N ASN A 84 -22.39 -20.69 -3.68
CA ASN A 84 -22.51 -22.11 -4.01
C ASN A 84 -21.88 -22.49 -5.36
N ILE A 85 -21.28 -21.54 -6.08
CA ILE A 85 -20.48 -21.85 -7.27
C ILE A 85 -19.23 -22.63 -6.82
N ASP A 86 -18.84 -23.63 -7.63
CA ASP A 86 -17.58 -24.32 -7.41
C ASP A 86 -16.39 -23.36 -7.63
N LYS A 87 -15.39 -23.44 -6.76
CA LYS A 87 -14.34 -22.42 -6.68
C LYS A 87 -13.51 -22.46 -7.97
N ALA A 88 -13.26 -23.66 -8.52
CA ALA A 88 -12.55 -23.81 -9.78
C ALA A 88 -13.35 -23.30 -10.99
N ALA A 89 -14.68 -23.28 -10.90
CA ALA A 89 -15.54 -22.76 -11.95
C ALA A 89 -15.46 -21.23 -12.10
N MET A 90 -15.01 -20.51 -11.06
CA MET A 90 -14.79 -19.05 -11.11
C MET A 90 -13.84 -18.62 -12.22
N GLY A 91 -12.86 -19.46 -12.58
CA GLY A 91 -11.95 -19.19 -13.68
C GLY A 91 -12.59 -19.27 -15.07
N GLY A 92 -13.88 -19.59 -15.15
CA GLY A 92 -14.67 -19.62 -16.38
C GLY A 92 -15.43 -18.34 -16.65
N PHE A 93 -15.45 -17.41 -15.69
CA PHE A 93 -16.10 -16.12 -15.87
C PHE A 93 -15.22 -15.18 -16.70
N SER A 94 -15.85 -14.43 -17.60
CA SER A 94 -15.20 -13.38 -18.37
C SER A 94 -15.34 -12.01 -17.69
N LYS A 95 -14.52 -11.05 -18.13
CA LYS A 95 -14.65 -9.63 -17.75
C LYS A 95 -16.08 -9.11 -17.97
N ASP A 96 -16.64 -9.34 -19.16
CA ASP A 96 -17.99 -8.91 -19.53
C ASP A 96 -19.10 -9.51 -18.63
N GLN A 97 -18.90 -10.75 -18.19
CA GLN A 97 -19.83 -11.42 -17.28
C GLN A 97 -19.79 -10.78 -15.90
N PHE A 98 -18.60 -10.54 -15.31
CA PHE A 98 -18.50 -9.84 -14.02
C PHE A 98 -19.12 -8.45 -14.04
N GLN A 99 -18.97 -7.71 -15.16
CA GLN A 99 -19.63 -6.39 -15.31
C GLN A 99 -21.16 -6.45 -15.21
N ASN A 100 -21.77 -7.59 -15.52
CA ASN A 100 -23.23 -7.78 -15.52
C ASN A 100 -23.74 -8.50 -14.27
N ILE A 101 -22.87 -9.05 -13.42
CA ILE A 101 -23.30 -9.59 -12.14
C ILE A 101 -23.73 -8.43 -11.24
N SER A 102 -24.78 -8.61 -10.46
CA SER A 102 -25.22 -7.58 -9.52
C SER A 102 -24.15 -7.30 -8.45
N LYS A 103 -24.06 -6.04 -8.01
CA LYS A 103 -23.12 -5.63 -6.96
C LYS A 103 -23.40 -6.39 -5.67
N GLU A 104 -24.67 -6.58 -5.35
CA GLU A 104 -25.13 -7.31 -4.17
C GLU A 104 -24.70 -8.79 -4.18
N ALA A 105 -24.53 -9.40 -5.36
CA ALA A 105 -24.06 -10.78 -5.46
C ALA A 105 -22.59 -10.95 -5.04
N MET A 106 -21.79 -9.88 -5.09
CA MET A 106 -20.38 -9.91 -4.66
C MET A 106 -20.22 -10.25 -3.17
N ALA A 107 -21.25 -10.03 -2.35
CA ALA A 107 -21.27 -10.44 -0.95
C ALA A 107 -21.25 -11.97 -0.76
N GLY A 108 -21.45 -12.74 -1.84
CA GLY A 108 -21.35 -14.20 -1.85
C GLY A 108 -19.93 -14.74 -2.07
N LEU A 109 -18.99 -13.90 -2.48
CA LEU A 109 -17.60 -14.31 -2.73
C LEU A 109 -16.88 -14.53 -1.40
N ASP A 110 -16.01 -15.54 -1.38
CA ASP A 110 -15.02 -15.75 -0.35
C ASP A 110 -13.62 -15.72 -0.98
N LYS A 111 -12.59 -15.86 -0.14
CA LYS A 111 -11.19 -15.80 -0.58
C LYS A 111 -10.83 -16.87 -1.62
N ASP A 112 -11.44 -18.05 -1.55
CA ASP A 112 -11.12 -19.15 -2.46
C ASP A 112 -11.80 -18.94 -3.82
N HIS A 113 -12.99 -18.32 -3.85
CA HIS A 113 -13.56 -17.85 -5.11
C HIS A 113 -12.64 -16.79 -5.74
N ILE A 114 -12.25 -15.75 -4.99
CA ILE A 114 -11.38 -14.69 -5.49
C ILE A 114 -10.08 -15.27 -6.06
N LYS A 115 -9.42 -16.18 -5.33
CA LYS A 115 -8.18 -16.82 -5.78
C LYS A 115 -8.29 -17.55 -7.12
N ASN A 116 -9.48 -18.03 -7.47
CA ASN A 116 -9.75 -18.75 -8.71
C ASN A 116 -10.33 -17.88 -9.83
N ILE A 117 -10.59 -16.59 -9.58
CA ILE A 117 -10.96 -15.64 -10.64
C ILE A 117 -9.74 -15.40 -11.53
N ASP A 118 -9.95 -15.53 -12.83
CA ASP A 118 -8.92 -15.24 -13.81
C ASP A 118 -8.51 -13.75 -13.75
N LYS A 119 -7.21 -13.45 -13.81
CA LYS A 119 -6.73 -12.06 -13.59
C LYS A 119 -7.27 -11.12 -14.67
N GLU A 120 -7.48 -11.57 -15.91
CA GLU A 120 -8.06 -10.75 -16.97
C GLU A 120 -9.53 -10.41 -16.69
N ALA A 121 -10.25 -11.26 -15.95
CA ALA A 121 -11.63 -11.02 -15.54
C ALA A 121 -11.76 -9.95 -14.46
N MET A 122 -10.68 -9.63 -13.74
CA MET A 122 -10.64 -8.55 -12.72
C MET A 122 -10.99 -7.18 -13.30
N GLY A 123 -10.71 -6.96 -14.58
CA GLY A 123 -11.11 -5.74 -15.26
C GLY A 123 -12.62 -5.59 -15.43
N GLY A 124 -13.43 -6.59 -15.05
CA GLY A 124 -14.89 -6.53 -15.07
C GLY A 124 -15.51 -5.94 -13.79
N PHE A 125 -14.72 -5.72 -12.75
CA PHE A 125 -15.21 -5.17 -11.48
C PHE A 125 -15.18 -3.65 -11.53
N ASP A 126 -16.27 -3.03 -11.06
CA ASP A 126 -16.37 -1.59 -10.83
C ASP A 126 -16.26 -1.25 -9.33
N LYS A 127 -16.21 0.04 -9.01
CA LYS A 127 -16.21 0.56 -7.63
C LYS A 127 -17.35 -0.03 -6.78
N GLY A 128 -18.54 -0.19 -7.34
CA GLY A 128 -19.70 -0.69 -6.61
C GLY A 128 -19.62 -2.17 -6.27
N HIS A 129 -18.93 -2.98 -7.08
CA HIS A 129 -18.67 -4.38 -6.78
C HIS A 129 -17.78 -4.51 -5.54
N PHE A 130 -16.66 -3.79 -5.47
CA PHE A 130 -15.77 -3.81 -4.31
C PHE A 130 -16.45 -3.26 -3.05
N GLN A 131 -17.32 -2.26 -3.16
CA GLN A 131 -18.09 -1.75 -2.01
C GLN A 131 -19.04 -2.79 -1.39
N LYS A 132 -19.45 -3.81 -2.15
CA LYS A 132 -20.36 -4.88 -1.70
C LYS A 132 -19.64 -6.20 -1.42
N MET A 133 -18.37 -6.31 -1.78
CA MET A 133 -17.55 -7.47 -1.51
C MET A 133 -17.30 -7.59 -0.01
N ASP A 134 -17.27 -8.82 0.50
CA ASP A 134 -16.92 -9.06 1.90
C ASP A 134 -15.42 -8.81 2.11
N LYS A 135 -15.08 -8.22 3.26
CA LYS A 135 -13.69 -7.90 3.58
C LYS A 135 -12.78 -9.10 3.79
N GLU A 136 -13.32 -10.27 4.09
CA GLU A 136 -12.51 -11.48 4.20
C GLU A 136 -12.21 -12.08 2.81
N ALA A 137 -13.04 -11.78 1.80
CA ALA A 137 -12.85 -12.28 0.44
C ALA A 137 -11.58 -11.71 -0.21
N VAL A 138 -11.26 -10.44 0.06
CA VAL A 138 -10.10 -9.75 -0.56
C VAL A 138 -8.75 -10.33 -0.14
N SER A 139 -8.71 -11.14 0.94
CA SER A 139 -7.51 -11.91 1.32
C SER A 139 -7.12 -12.96 0.28
N GLY A 140 -8.03 -13.32 -0.61
CA GLY A 140 -7.76 -14.21 -1.74
C GLY A 140 -7.05 -13.55 -2.92
N PHE A 141 -6.88 -12.21 -2.91
CA PHE A 141 -6.25 -11.52 -4.04
C PHE A 141 -4.76 -11.83 -4.16
N THR A 142 -4.39 -12.16 -5.39
CA THR A 142 -3.00 -12.18 -5.84
C THR A 142 -2.57 -10.81 -6.38
N GLY A 143 -1.26 -10.55 -6.41
CA GLY A 143 -0.77 -9.31 -7.01
C GLY A 143 -1.09 -9.16 -8.50
N ASP A 144 -1.18 -10.27 -9.25
CA ASP A 144 -1.58 -10.21 -10.66
C ASP A 144 -3.06 -9.81 -10.82
N GLN A 145 -3.94 -10.26 -9.93
CA GLN A 145 -5.34 -9.84 -9.94
C GLN A 145 -5.47 -8.36 -9.57
N LEU A 146 -4.80 -7.89 -8.52
CA LEU A 146 -4.81 -6.48 -8.14
C LEU A 146 -4.30 -5.57 -9.25
N ALA A 147 -3.27 -6.00 -9.99
CA ALA A 147 -2.72 -5.24 -11.12
C ALA A 147 -3.64 -5.16 -12.35
N ASN A 148 -4.67 -5.99 -12.42
CA ASN A 148 -5.67 -6.02 -13.51
C ASN A 148 -7.02 -5.43 -13.10
N ILE A 149 -7.15 -4.90 -11.87
CA ILE A 149 -8.31 -4.11 -11.47
C ILE A 149 -8.30 -2.79 -12.26
N GLU A 150 -9.46 -2.37 -12.77
CA GLU A 150 -9.56 -1.04 -13.37
C GLU A 150 -9.28 0.04 -12.33
N PHE A 151 -8.45 1.04 -12.67
CA PHE A 151 -7.94 2.00 -11.69
C PHE A 151 -9.07 2.69 -10.90
N GLU A 152 -10.15 3.12 -11.55
CA GLU A 152 -11.32 3.75 -10.93
C GLU A 152 -12.04 2.84 -9.92
N ALA A 153 -11.95 1.51 -10.10
CA ALA A 153 -12.56 0.55 -9.18
C ALA A 153 -11.84 0.50 -7.83
N MET A 154 -10.59 0.97 -7.75
CA MET A 154 -9.84 1.14 -6.49
C MET A 154 -10.58 2.04 -5.49
N GLY A 155 -11.38 2.99 -5.99
CA GLY A 155 -12.21 3.86 -5.16
C GLY A 155 -13.35 3.13 -4.43
N GLY A 156 -13.55 1.83 -4.70
CA GLY A 156 -14.49 0.97 -3.97
C GLY A 156 -13.89 0.24 -2.78
N PHE A 157 -12.56 0.24 -2.64
CA PHE A 157 -11.89 -0.32 -1.47
C PHE A 157 -12.10 0.58 -0.25
N ASN A 158 -12.12 -0.03 0.93
CA ASN A 158 -12.21 0.68 2.21
C ASN A 158 -11.05 0.19 3.11
N LYS A 159 -10.94 0.76 4.31
CA LYS A 159 -9.84 0.41 5.23
C LYS A 159 -9.85 -1.04 5.67
N ASP A 160 -11.02 -1.64 5.80
CA ASP A 160 -11.16 -3.04 6.21
C ASP A 160 -10.72 -3.97 5.07
N HIS A 161 -10.97 -3.60 3.81
CA HIS A 161 -10.41 -4.30 2.65
C HIS A 161 -8.89 -4.26 2.67
N LEU A 162 -8.28 -3.08 2.79
CA LEU A 162 -6.81 -2.98 2.77
C LEU A 162 -6.14 -3.71 3.93
N LYS A 163 -6.78 -3.77 5.11
CA LYS A 163 -6.26 -4.56 6.24
C LYS A 163 -6.19 -6.06 5.96
N ASN A 164 -7.09 -6.57 5.14
CA ASN A 164 -7.24 -8.00 4.85
C ASN A 164 -6.56 -8.45 3.55
N ILE A 165 -6.08 -7.52 2.72
CA ILE A 165 -5.22 -7.87 1.59
C ILE A 165 -3.88 -8.37 2.14
N GLU A 166 -3.31 -9.41 1.52
CA GLU A 166 -1.98 -9.87 1.89
C GLU A 166 -0.93 -8.81 1.51
N ASP A 167 -0.01 -8.51 2.44
CA ASP A 167 1.00 -7.47 2.27
C ASP A 167 1.80 -7.59 0.96
N ILE A 168 2.09 -8.82 0.49
CA ILE A 168 2.86 -9.05 -0.74
C ILE A 168 2.06 -8.78 -2.02
N SER A 169 0.73 -8.87 -1.97
CA SER A 169 -0.14 -8.73 -3.14
C SER A 169 -0.13 -7.31 -3.68
N VAL A 170 0.13 -6.29 -2.87
CA VAL A 170 0.19 -4.89 -3.35
C VAL A 170 1.43 -4.57 -4.19
N SER A 171 2.39 -5.50 -4.30
CA SER A 171 3.66 -5.27 -5.00
C SER A 171 3.54 -4.96 -6.49
N LYS A 172 2.42 -5.34 -7.13
CA LYS A 172 2.16 -5.06 -8.55
C LYS A 172 1.19 -3.89 -8.78
N LEU A 173 0.77 -3.20 -7.72
CA LEU A 173 0.00 -1.98 -7.88
C LEU A 173 0.85 -0.91 -8.58
N LYS A 174 0.16 -0.08 -9.35
CA LYS A 174 0.73 1.05 -10.11
C LYS A 174 0.31 2.36 -9.49
N LYS A 175 0.96 3.46 -9.88
CA LYS A 175 0.60 4.80 -9.37
C LYS A 175 -0.87 5.14 -9.61
N GLU A 176 -1.44 4.74 -10.75
CA GLU A 176 -2.82 5.04 -11.12
C GLU A 176 -3.83 4.33 -10.18
N HIS A 177 -3.47 3.16 -9.66
CA HIS A 177 -4.28 2.48 -8.65
C HIS A 177 -4.29 3.27 -7.33
N LEU A 178 -3.14 3.79 -6.90
CA LEU A 178 -3.03 4.57 -5.66
C LEU A 178 -3.59 5.99 -5.80
N GLU A 179 -3.59 6.57 -7.00
CA GLU A 179 -4.25 7.85 -7.30
C GLU A 179 -5.77 7.75 -7.10
N ASN A 180 -6.35 6.59 -7.44
CA ASN A 180 -7.78 6.31 -7.36
C ASN A 180 -8.22 5.63 -6.06
N LEU A 181 -7.27 5.33 -5.15
CA LEU A 181 -7.60 4.82 -3.83
C LEU A 181 -8.35 5.90 -3.04
N ASP A 182 -9.37 5.52 -2.29
CA ASP A 182 -10.01 6.45 -1.35
C ASP A 182 -9.00 6.80 -0.24
N PRO A 183 -8.72 8.09 0.05
CA PRO A 183 -7.86 8.48 1.16
C PRO A 183 -8.21 7.81 2.48
N ASP A 184 -9.50 7.61 2.78
CA ASP A 184 -9.94 6.98 4.02
C ASP A 184 -9.66 5.47 4.04
N ALA A 185 -9.57 4.83 2.87
CA ALA A 185 -9.15 3.44 2.77
C ALA A 185 -7.68 3.26 3.18
N ALA A 186 -6.83 4.26 2.93
CA ALA A 186 -5.40 4.20 3.28
C ALA A 186 -5.12 4.03 4.78
N GLU A 187 -6.11 4.29 5.66
CA GLU A 187 -6.06 3.94 7.09
C GLU A 187 -5.84 2.43 7.32
N GLY A 188 -6.22 1.59 6.34
CA GLY A 188 -6.04 0.15 6.41
C GLY A 188 -4.66 -0.36 5.99
N LEU A 189 -3.78 0.50 5.45
CA LEU A 189 -2.44 0.09 5.04
C LEU A 189 -1.56 -0.23 6.25
N SER A 190 -0.98 -1.42 6.25
CA SER A 190 0.04 -1.87 7.20
C SER A 190 1.43 -1.42 6.76
N GLY A 191 2.42 -1.50 7.66
CA GLY A 191 3.81 -1.30 7.29
C GLY A 191 4.33 -2.33 6.28
N GLY A 192 3.83 -3.57 6.33
CA GLY A 192 4.10 -4.60 5.33
C GLY A 192 3.58 -4.23 3.94
N HIS A 193 2.38 -3.64 3.83
CA HIS A 193 1.89 -3.08 2.58
C HIS A 193 2.83 -1.98 2.07
N ILE A 194 3.14 -0.99 2.92
CA ILE A 194 4.02 0.12 2.55
C ILE A 194 5.36 -0.40 2.04
N LYS A 195 5.98 -1.36 2.74
CA LYS A 195 7.26 -1.96 2.36
C LYS A 195 7.22 -2.67 1.00
N ASN A 196 6.11 -3.34 0.68
CA ASN A 196 5.98 -4.14 -0.55
C ASN A 196 5.50 -3.33 -1.77
N LEU A 197 4.99 -2.11 -1.60
CA LEU A 197 4.61 -1.26 -2.72
C LEU A 197 5.81 -0.94 -3.61
N ASP A 198 5.60 -1.05 -4.92
CA ASP A 198 6.59 -0.63 -5.91
C ASP A 198 6.98 0.85 -5.67
N PRO A 199 8.28 1.21 -5.66
CA PRO A 199 8.72 2.59 -5.48
C PRO A 199 8.10 3.57 -6.46
N ASP A 200 7.75 3.19 -7.68
CA ASP A 200 7.07 4.08 -8.63
C ASP A 200 5.57 4.21 -8.32
N ALA A 201 4.94 3.21 -7.70
CA ALA A 201 3.52 3.27 -7.34
C ALA A 201 3.24 4.39 -6.34
N VAL A 202 4.12 4.61 -5.35
CA VAL A 202 3.91 5.63 -4.29
C VAL A 202 3.82 7.07 -4.82
N LYS A 203 4.18 7.32 -6.09
CA LYS A 203 3.90 8.59 -6.80
C LYS A 203 2.42 8.94 -6.79
N GLY A 204 1.55 7.94 -6.77
CA GLY A 204 0.09 8.11 -6.75
C GLY A 204 -0.49 8.49 -5.39
N PHE A 205 0.25 8.33 -4.30
CA PHE A 205 -0.18 8.90 -3.03
C PHE A 205 -0.20 10.43 -3.11
N ASN A 206 -1.04 11.07 -2.30
CA ASN A 206 -1.09 12.51 -2.16
C ASN A 206 -1.15 12.88 -0.66
N ARG A 207 -1.17 14.17 -0.34
CA ARG A 207 -1.20 14.63 1.06
C ARG A 207 -2.35 14.04 1.88
N LYS A 208 -3.52 13.80 1.28
CA LYS A 208 -4.68 13.20 1.97
C LYS A 208 -4.44 11.72 2.29
N HIS A 209 -3.90 10.95 1.36
CA HIS A 209 -3.49 9.56 1.59
C HIS A 209 -2.52 9.48 2.78
N MET A 210 -1.44 10.26 2.74
CA MET A 210 -0.40 10.21 3.77
C MET A 210 -0.93 10.56 5.17
N LYS A 211 -1.91 11.47 5.27
CA LYS A 211 -2.58 11.82 6.54
C LYS A 211 -3.44 10.70 7.13
N ARG A 212 -3.82 9.72 6.33
CA ARG A 212 -4.65 8.59 6.75
C ARG A 212 -3.83 7.34 7.06
N ILE A 213 -2.65 7.19 6.47
CA ILE A 213 -1.72 6.10 6.79
C ILE A 213 -1.16 6.32 8.21
N SER A 214 -1.13 5.26 9.02
CA SER A 214 -0.62 5.31 10.40
C SER A 214 0.88 5.61 10.46
N GLN A 215 1.34 6.23 11.55
CA GLN A 215 2.77 6.49 11.76
C GLN A 215 3.57 5.17 11.77
N GLU A 216 2.99 4.11 12.34
CA GLU A 216 3.57 2.78 12.39
C GLU A 216 3.77 2.21 10.98
N ALA A 217 2.78 2.32 10.10
CA ALA A 217 2.92 1.86 8.71
C ALA A 217 3.89 2.72 7.91
N LEU A 218 3.90 4.04 8.13
CA LEU A 218 4.83 4.95 7.46
C LEU A 218 6.29 4.70 7.85
N ALA A 219 6.56 4.18 9.04
CA ALA A 219 7.93 3.86 9.48
C ALA A 219 8.61 2.79 8.60
N ASP A 220 7.83 1.93 7.93
CA ASP A 220 8.31 0.88 7.02
C ASP A 220 8.56 1.37 5.58
N ILE A 221 8.37 2.67 5.30
CA ILE A 221 8.74 3.24 4.00
C ILE A 221 10.25 3.15 3.77
N ASN A 222 10.66 2.88 2.53
CA ASN A 222 12.07 2.80 2.16
C ASN A 222 12.55 4.05 1.39
N VAL A 223 13.87 4.14 1.19
CA VAL A 223 14.51 5.32 0.58
C VAL A 223 14.12 5.53 -0.89
N GLU A 224 13.92 4.46 -1.65
CA GLU A 224 13.52 4.56 -3.06
C GLU A 224 12.08 5.07 -3.19
N GLN A 225 11.18 4.59 -2.32
CA GLN A 225 9.81 5.12 -2.22
C GLN A 225 9.81 6.60 -1.86
N VAL A 226 10.62 7.01 -0.87
CA VAL A 226 10.71 8.43 -0.45
C VAL A 226 11.21 9.34 -1.58
N LYS A 227 12.20 8.89 -2.37
CA LYS A 227 12.66 9.63 -3.56
C LYS A 227 11.52 9.88 -4.54
N ASN A 228 10.67 8.87 -4.73
CA ASN A 228 9.55 8.87 -5.67
C ASN A 228 8.25 9.54 -5.15
N LEU A 229 8.14 9.85 -3.85
CA LEU A 229 7.00 10.63 -3.35
C LEU A 229 6.90 12.00 -4.03
N ASN A 230 5.70 12.40 -4.42
CA ASN A 230 5.44 13.77 -4.86
C ASN A 230 5.52 14.77 -3.67
N GLN A 231 5.55 16.05 -3.99
CA GLN A 231 5.72 17.12 -2.99
C GLN A 231 4.62 17.10 -1.92
N GLY A 232 3.35 16.90 -2.32
CA GLY A 232 2.22 16.83 -1.39
C GLY A 232 2.31 15.64 -0.45
N SER A 233 2.79 14.49 -0.93
CA SER A 233 3.01 13.31 -0.10
C SER A 233 4.19 13.47 0.86
N LYS A 234 5.26 14.16 0.47
CA LYS A 234 6.37 14.50 1.38
C LYS A 234 5.91 15.43 2.50
N GLU A 235 5.03 16.38 2.20
CA GLU A 235 4.39 17.24 3.22
C GLU A 235 3.44 16.45 4.11
N GLY A 236 2.62 15.58 3.52
CA GLY A 236 1.71 14.71 4.27
C GLY A 236 2.46 13.75 5.21
N LEU A 237 3.59 13.18 4.77
CA LEU A 237 4.45 12.37 5.62
C LEU A 237 4.92 13.15 6.85
N LYS A 238 5.37 14.40 6.67
CA LYS A 238 5.78 15.28 7.78
C LYS A 238 4.63 15.64 8.70
N ASP A 239 3.42 15.84 8.16
CA ASP A 239 2.22 16.11 8.95
C ASP A 239 1.79 14.90 9.79
N SER A 240 2.00 13.68 9.29
CA SER A 240 1.52 12.42 9.91
C SER A 240 2.45 11.83 10.95
N VAL A 241 3.70 12.28 11.02
CA VAL A 241 4.73 11.68 11.89
C VAL A 241 5.17 12.68 12.94
N SER A 242 5.05 12.27 14.20
CA SER A 242 5.49 13.08 15.35
C SER A 242 7.03 13.13 15.49
N SER A 243 7.70 12.07 15.04
CA SER A 243 9.16 11.93 15.04
C SER A 243 9.58 10.98 13.92
N PHE A 244 10.81 11.17 13.43
CA PHE A 244 11.44 10.29 12.44
C PHE A 244 12.35 9.23 13.08
N GLU A 245 12.28 9.02 14.40
CA GLU A 245 13.14 8.07 15.11
C GLU A 245 13.00 6.62 14.63
N SER A 246 11.78 6.18 14.33
CA SER A 246 11.48 4.81 13.87
C SER A 246 11.85 4.53 12.41
N PHE A 247 12.18 5.56 11.63
CA PHE A 247 12.49 5.42 10.20
C PHE A 247 13.92 4.90 9.99
N ASP A 248 14.17 4.26 8.85
CA ASP A 248 15.54 3.91 8.45
C ASP A 248 16.43 5.17 8.28
N ILE A 249 17.72 5.04 8.60
CA ILE A 249 18.68 6.15 8.52
C ILE A 249 18.77 6.72 7.10
N SER A 250 18.66 5.88 6.08
CA SER A 250 18.68 6.29 4.67
C SER A 250 17.47 7.14 4.32
N VAL A 251 16.30 6.81 4.87
CA VAL A 251 15.08 7.59 4.72
C VAL A 251 15.19 8.94 5.42
N LYS A 252 15.67 8.95 6.68
CA LYS A 252 15.90 10.20 7.43
C LYS A 252 16.84 11.12 6.66
N LYS A 253 17.92 10.55 6.13
CA LYS A 253 18.84 11.28 5.26
C LYS A 253 18.06 11.88 4.10
N GLU A 254 17.34 11.09 3.30
CA GLU A 254 16.63 11.59 2.11
C GLU A 254 15.62 12.71 2.41
N LEU A 255 14.89 12.62 3.52
CA LEU A 255 13.89 13.62 3.91
C LEU A 255 14.50 14.93 4.43
N VAL A 256 15.76 14.88 4.89
CA VAL A 256 16.50 16.02 5.42
C VAL A 256 17.45 16.55 4.34
N LYS A 257 17.15 17.74 3.79
CA LYS A 257 18.04 18.43 2.83
C LYS A 257 19.47 18.52 3.41
N ASP A 258 20.50 18.36 2.59
CA ASP A 258 21.91 18.30 3.02
C ASP A 258 22.37 19.46 3.93
N LYS A 259 21.78 20.66 3.79
CA LYS A 259 22.08 21.79 4.69
C LYS A 259 21.68 21.58 6.14
N VAL A 260 20.70 20.72 6.41
CA VAL A 260 20.22 20.36 7.77
C VAL A 260 20.97 19.13 8.32
N ARG A 261 21.54 18.28 7.44
CA ARG A 261 22.36 17.11 7.84
C ARG A 261 23.64 17.51 8.58
N LEU A 262 24.17 18.70 8.34
CA LEU A 262 25.38 19.21 8.98
C LEU A 262 25.20 19.62 10.45
N LEU A 263 23.96 19.71 10.96
CA LEU A 263 23.69 20.35 12.26
C LEU A 263 22.70 19.60 13.17
N GLY A 264 22.49 18.29 13.00
CA GLY A 264 21.90 17.46 14.07
C GLY A 264 20.63 17.98 14.77
N GLY A 265 19.78 18.76 14.08
CA GLY A 265 18.54 19.32 14.65
C GLY A 265 18.69 20.57 15.53
N VAL A 266 19.89 21.10 15.73
CA VAL A 266 20.06 22.48 16.21
C VAL A 266 20.27 23.38 14.99
N GLY A 267 19.87 24.65 15.05
CA GLY A 267 20.04 25.60 13.95
C GLY A 267 21.50 25.76 13.52
N SER A 268 21.81 26.81 12.75
CA SER A 268 23.21 27.15 12.46
C SER A 268 24.05 27.09 13.73
N PHE A 269 25.31 26.63 13.66
CA PHE A 269 26.18 26.55 14.83
C PHE A 269 26.24 27.88 15.62
N SER A 270 26.08 29.00 14.91
CA SER A 270 25.93 30.35 15.48
C SER A 270 24.65 30.51 16.33
N GLU A 271 23.50 30.04 15.85
CA GLU A 271 22.24 30.05 16.61
C GLU A 271 22.31 29.18 17.86
N PHE A 272 22.97 28.02 17.80
CA PHE A 272 23.16 27.14 18.97
C PHE A 272 23.98 27.81 20.08
N ILE A 273 25.07 28.50 19.72
CA ILE A 273 25.90 29.24 20.67
C ILE A 273 25.10 30.42 21.26
N THR A 274 24.36 31.14 20.43
CA THR A 274 23.57 32.30 20.85
C THR A 274 22.44 31.90 21.82
N GLN A 275 21.70 30.83 21.52
CA GLN A 275 20.68 30.30 22.43
C GLN A 275 21.24 29.85 23.77
N ARG A 276 22.44 29.26 23.80
CA ARG A 276 23.08 28.80 25.05
C ARG A 276 23.61 29.96 25.90
N MET A 277 24.03 31.06 25.27
CA MET A 277 24.54 32.25 25.96
C MET A 277 23.43 33.19 26.44
N ASP A 278 22.31 33.28 25.72
CA ASP A 278 21.19 34.18 26.08
C ASP A 278 20.26 33.59 27.15
N SER A 279 20.33 32.28 27.41
CA SER A 279 19.52 31.62 28.45
C SER A 279 19.97 31.89 29.89
N ASP A 280 20.97 32.73 30.14
CA ASP A 280 21.33 33.17 31.50
C ASP A 280 21.90 34.60 31.55
N PRO A 281 21.07 35.63 31.75
CA PRO A 281 21.54 37.01 31.88
C PRO A 281 22.11 37.35 33.27
N GLY A 282 22.27 36.37 34.18
CA GLY A 282 22.60 36.62 35.59
C GLY A 282 23.86 35.97 36.16
N ALA A 283 24.50 35.02 35.50
CA ALA A 283 25.64 34.30 36.09
C ALA A 283 27.00 34.94 35.76
N SER A 284 27.34 36.05 36.44
CA SER A 284 28.68 36.64 36.31
C SER A 284 29.79 35.76 36.91
N ASP A 285 29.51 34.81 37.80
CA ASP A 285 30.58 34.16 38.59
C ASP A 285 30.46 32.64 38.81
N GLN A 286 29.68 31.90 38.02
CA GLN A 286 29.69 30.43 38.06
C GLN A 286 30.11 29.82 36.73
N LYS A 287 31.40 29.97 36.43
CA LYS A 287 32.09 29.36 35.28
C LYS A 287 32.78 28.06 35.69
N ALA A 288 32.10 26.93 35.60
CA ALA A 288 32.78 25.62 35.62
C ALA A 288 31.99 24.42 35.06
N GLU A 289 30.71 24.54 34.68
CA GLU A 289 29.94 23.33 34.31
C GLU A 289 29.70 23.13 32.81
N SER A 290 29.98 24.12 31.96
CA SER A 290 29.80 23.93 30.51
C SER A 290 30.95 23.16 29.85
N GLY A 291 32.12 23.05 30.48
CA GLY A 291 33.30 22.40 29.91
C GLY A 291 33.91 23.11 28.69
N TRP A 292 33.42 24.32 28.35
CA TRP A 292 33.96 25.14 27.27
C TRP A 292 34.82 26.26 27.85
N ASP A 293 36.03 26.39 27.29
CA ASP A 293 36.94 27.49 27.58
C ASP A 293 36.34 28.81 27.06
N LEU A 294 36.19 29.79 27.95
CA LEU A 294 35.63 31.09 27.63
C LEU A 294 36.45 31.89 26.63
N GLU A 295 37.74 31.63 26.55
CA GLU A 295 38.59 32.28 25.55
C GLU A 295 38.22 31.80 24.13
N VAL A 296 37.86 30.52 24.00
CA VAL A 296 37.41 29.92 22.73
C VAL A 296 36.01 30.40 22.36
N LEU A 297 35.10 30.47 23.33
CA LEU A 297 33.74 31.01 23.14
C LEU A 297 33.76 32.48 22.68
N ASN A 298 34.61 33.31 23.27
CA ASN A 298 34.74 34.72 22.88
C ASN A 298 35.41 34.89 21.51
N LYS A 299 36.37 34.04 21.13
CA LYS A 299 36.97 34.04 19.79
C LYS A 299 35.95 33.68 18.70
N VAL A 300 35.07 32.71 18.96
CA VAL A 300 34.00 32.32 18.04
C VAL A 300 32.95 33.42 17.89
N LYS A 301 32.58 34.09 18.99
CA LYS A 301 31.62 35.21 18.96
C LYS A 301 32.13 36.40 18.13
N ASN A 302 33.42 36.72 18.24
CA ASN A 302 34.02 37.84 17.50
C ASN A 302 34.32 37.53 16.04
N ALA A 303 34.50 36.25 15.68
CA ALA A 303 34.66 35.83 14.28
C ALA A 303 33.35 35.98 13.47
N SER A 304 32.19 35.87 14.12
CA SER A 304 30.87 36.04 13.45
C SER A 304 30.47 37.51 13.27
N ALA A 305 31.20 38.46 13.85
CA ALA A 305 30.86 39.88 13.81
C ALA A 305 31.38 40.60 12.54
N ASP A 306 32.22 39.95 11.73
CA ASP A 306 32.71 40.53 10.48
C ASP A 306 31.64 40.43 9.39
N LYS A 307 30.82 41.48 9.33
CA LYS A 307 29.75 41.64 8.36
C LYS A 307 30.33 41.76 6.96
N GLY A 308 30.10 40.72 6.14
CA GLY A 308 30.01 40.85 4.70
C GLY A 308 31.23 40.35 3.93
N THR A 309 31.18 39.07 3.56
CA THR A 309 31.42 38.64 2.17
C THR A 309 31.04 37.17 2.04
N VAL A 310 30.31 36.85 0.97
CA VAL A 310 29.95 35.48 0.59
C VAL A 310 31.22 34.78 0.13
N GLY A 311 31.89 34.03 1.01
CA GLY A 311 33.10 33.28 0.61
C GLY A 311 34.12 32.91 1.70
N SER A 312 33.75 32.71 2.96
CA SER A 312 34.70 32.12 3.93
C SER A 312 34.66 30.59 3.81
N THR A 313 35.70 30.05 3.17
CA THR A 313 35.94 28.62 3.01
C THR A 313 36.55 28.04 4.31
N SER A 314 36.51 26.72 4.44
CA SER A 314 37.05 25.84 5.51
C SER A 314 38.44 26.19 6.13
N ALA A 315 39.14 27.21 5.64
CA ALA A 315 40.45 27.65 6.11
C ALA A 315 40.40 28.46 7.42
N GLU A 316 39.37 29.28 7.67
CA GLU A 316 39.34 30.12 8.89
C GLU A 316 39.09 29.30 10.17
N ILE A 317 38.30 28.22 10.07
CA ILE A 317 38.08 27.29 11.19
C ILE A 317 39.37 26.54 11.57
N LYS A 318 40.28 26.28 10.60
CA LYS A 318 41.58 25.65 10.88
C LYS A 318 42.51 26.52 11.72
N GLY A 319 42.40 27.85 11.64
CA GLY A 319 43.22 28.77 12.44
C GLY A 319 42.88 28.76 13.93
N ILE A 320 41.64 28.42 14.28
CA ILE A 320 41.14 28.47 15.66
C ILE A 320 41.64 27.28 16.51
N PHE A 321 41.99 26.15 15.89
CA PHE A 321 42.37 24.92 16.61
C PHE A 321 43.86 24.57 16.59
N GLY A 322 44.73 25.51 16.19
CA GLY A 322 46.17 25.29 16.15
C GLY A 322 46.56 24.36 14.99
N GLY A 323 47.12 24.97 13.95
CA GLY A 323 47.70 24.22 12.84
C GLY A 323 48.92 23.43 13.30
N ASP A 324 48.89 22.12 13.07
CA ASP A 324 50.12 21.40 12.74
C ASP A 324 49.94 20.82 11.34
N SER A 325 50.54 21.51 10.38
CA SER A 325 50.51 21.20 8.94
C SER A 325 51.49 20.09 8.54
N SER A 326 51.97 19.27 9.48
CA SER A 326 53.02 18.26 9.23
C SER A 326 52.55 16.81 9.12
N LYS A 327 51.23 16.52 9.05
CA LYS A 327 50.73 15.14 8.83
C LYS A 327 49.70 15.07 7.71
N GLY A 328 50.17 15.30 6.49
CA GLY A 328 49.56 14.66 5.32
C GLY A 328 49.76 13.14 5.45
N ASN A 329 48.71 12.37 5.18
CA ASN A 329 48.65 10.90 5.26
C ASN A 329 48.48 10.29 6.66
N VAL A 330 47.34 10.57 7.31
CA VAL A 330 46.64 9.57 8.13
C VAL A 330 45.13 9.74 7.92
N LEU A 331 44.69 9.47 6.69
CA LEU A 331 43.29 9.10 6.42
C LEU A 331 43.11 7.65 6.90
N GLU A 332 41.95 7.41 7.52
CA GLU A 332 41.23 6.13 7.68
C GLU A 332 40.99 5.52 9.06
N GLU A 333 41.82 5.63 10.10
CA GLU A 333 41.46 4.93 11.38
C GLU A 333 41.61 5.74 12.68
N GLY A 334 42.13 6.97 12.65
CA GLY A 334 42.43 7.74 13.86
C GLY A 334 41.34 8.72 14.36
N ALA A 335 40.43 9.16 13.49
CA ALA A 335 39.48 10.24 13.81
C ALA A 335 38.35 9.79 14.77
N THR A 336 38.00 8.51 14.74
CA THR A 336 36.94 7.93 15.58
C THR A 336 37.34 7.85 17.05
N SER A 337 38.64 7.86 17.36
CA SER A 337 39.17 7.68 18.71
C SER A 337 39.35 8.99 19.48
N ARG A 338 39.61 10.12 18.81
CA ARG A 338 39.79 11.42 19.50
C ARG A 338 38.49 12.13 19.86
N ILE A 339 37.40 11.85 19.15
CA ILE A 339 36.06 12.33 19.55
C ILE A 339 35.55 11.59 20.80
N LYS A 340 35.98 10.33 21.00
CA LYS A 340 35.60 9.52 22.18
C LYS A 340 36.17 10.01 23.51
N ALA A 341 37.24 10.80 23.53
CA ALA A 341 37.95 11.15 24.77
C ALA A 341 37.53 12.50 25.39
N LYS A 342 36.73 13.34 24.72
CA LYS A 342 36.32 14.66 25.24
C LYS A 342 34.81 14.86 25.46
N PHE A 343 33.98 13.88 25.11
CA PHE A 343 32.53 13.94 25.38
C PHE A 343 32.17 12.89 26.43
N GLY A 344 32.16 13.30 27.70
CA GLY A 344 31.58 12.52 28.77
C GLY A 344 30.11 12.22 28.48
N LYS A 345 29.79 10.93 28.32
CA LYS A 345 28.44 10.34 28.27
C LYS A 345 27.47 10.97 27.27
N LEU A 346 27.83 10.98 25.98
CA LEU A 346 26.82 10.79 24.94
C LEU A 346 26.76 9.28 24.65
N LYS A 347 25.67 8.61 25.02
CA LYS A 347 25.40 7.23 24.60
C LYS A 347 25.14 7.24 23.09
N ILE A 348 26.20 7.17 22.29
CA ILE A 348 26.12 6.86 20.88
C ILE A 348 25.94 5.34 20.78
N PHE A 349 24.76 4.90 20.33
CA PHE A 349 24.53 3.50 20.00
C PHE A 349 25.55 3.09 18.92
N LYS A 350 26.37 2.09 19.26
CA LYS A 350 27.33 1.47 18.37
C LYS A 350 26.56 0.46 17.52
N ALA A 351 26.51 0.66 16.21
CA ALA A 351 26.05 -0.34 15.26
C ALA A 351 27.12 -1.44 15.17
N ASP A 352 26.74 -2.68 15.50
CA ASP A 352 27.48 -3.86 15.03
C ASP A 352 26.90 -4.29 13.67
N LYS A 353 27.80 -4.82 12.84
CA LYS A 353 27.74 -5.02 11.38
C LYS A 353 26.50 -5.70 10.82
#